data_AF-A0A1R1XUH1-F1
#
_entry.id   AF-A0A1R1XUH1-F1
#
_cell.length_a   1.000
_cell.length_b   1.000
_cell.length_c   1.000
_cell.angle_alpha   90.00
_cell.angle_beta   90.00
_cell.angle_gamma   90.00
#
_symmetry.space_group_name_H-M   'P 1'
#
loop_
_entity.id
_entity.type
_entity.pdbx_description
1 polymer ?
#
loop_
_entity_poly.entity_id
_entity_poly.type
_entity_poly.pdbx_seq_one_letter_code
_entity_poly.pdbx_strand_id
1 'polypeptide(L)'
;MIKSGIDWNSFVTDSAKKTDRILNFMQVKENNWPPITRLMLYRSNIRSLWEYAAPLMSIALKSYEIDLLESVQEKSLAWVMGSTEHSGRQYRRLFRSLSGIESVIDRFETLQIKFGIHVSKSSAKNPLNELISQIEMNKTLANSKSLIKNDIQNHDEFTIIKSNIKNNGFIRNHLYKRKVGLLTITRSDTDRIKYLNKNSRHRRSAADVSLYIKDKDLSKL
;
A
#
# COMPACT_ATOMS: atom_id res chain seq x y z
N MET A 1 26.34 -1.71 -23.52
CA MET A 1 25.58 -2.72 -22.75
C MET A 1 24.67 -2.01 -21.75
N ILE A 2 23.36 -1.96 -22.01
CA ILE A 2 22.39 -1.45 -21.04
C ILE A 2 22.32 -2.48 -19.91
N LYS A 3 22.74 -2.11 -18.68
CA LYS A 3 22.58 -2.99 -17.51
C LYS A 3 21.09 -3.35 -17.41
N SER A 4 20.80 -4.65 -17.47
CA SER A 4 19.46 -5.17 -17.70
C SER A 4 18.56 -5.04 -16.46
N GLY A 5 17.69 -4.04 -16.47
CA GLY A 5 16.57 -3.88 -15.53
C GLY A 5 16.76 -2.78 -14.48
N ILE A 6 15.73 -2.59 -13.65
CA ILE A 6 15.71 -1.65 -12.53
C ILE A 6 16.57 -2.24 -11.40
N ASP A 7 17.47 -1.42 -10.83
CA ASP A 7 18.14 -1.74 -9.58
C ASP A 7 17.21 -1.43 -8.40
N TRP A 8 16.45 -2.45 -7.98
CA TRP A 8 15.45 -2.32 -6.93
C TRP A 8 16.05 -1.95 -5.57
N ASN A 9 17.23 -2.47 -5.25
CA ASN A 9 17.89 -2.19 -3.98
C ASN A 9 18.27 -0.71 -3.88
N SER A 10 18.86 -0.17 -4.95
CA SER A 10 19.17 1.26 -5.05
C SER A 10 17.90 2.11 -4.97
N PHE A 11 16.87 1.77 -5.76
CA PHE A 11 15.58 2.48 -5.76
C PHE A 11 14.92 2.52 -4.38
N VAL A 12 14.85 1.38 -3.68
CA VAL A 12 14.25 1.27 -2.35
C VAL A 12 15.07 2.05 -1.32
N THR A 13 16.39 1.93 -1.35
CA THR A 13 17.30 2.65 -0.45
C THR A 13 17.14 4.17 -0.60
N ASP A 14 17.10 4.67 -1.82
CA ASP A 14 16.94 6.09 -2.09
C ASP A 14 15.54 6.58 -1.72
N SER A 15 14.50 5.79 -1.99
CA SER A 15 13.12 6.08 -1.58
C SER A 15 12.99 6.17 -0.06
N ALA A 16 13.61 5.25 0.68
CA ALA A 16 13.63 5.24 2.13
C ALA A 16 14.35 6.47 2.68
N LYS A 17 15.56 6.79 2.18
CA LYS A 17 16.33 7.98 2.58
C LYS A 17 15.57 9.28 2.30
N LYS A 18 14.98 9.41 1.11
CA LYS A 18 14.20 10.60 0.73
C LYS A 18 13.00 10.78 1.66
N THR A 19 12.33 9.69 1.97
CA THR A 19 11.18 9.72 2.87
C THR A 19 11.56 10.12 4.28
N ASP A 20 12.63 9.54 4.83
CA ASP A 20 13.09 9.85 6.19
C ASP A 20 13.40 11.36 6.33
N ARG A 21 14.02 11.97 5.32
CA ARG A 21 14.23 13.43 5.26
C ARG A 21 12.93 14.23 5.27
N ILE A 22 11.92 13.80 4.49
CA ILE A 22 10.62 14.46 4.46
C ILE A 22 9.90 14.33 5.81
N LEU A 23 9.96 13.16 6.43
CA LEU A 23 9.39 12.94 7.76
C LEU A 23 10.06 13.84 8.80
N ASN A 24 11.40 13.90 8.81
CA ASN A 24 12.15 14.76 9.73
C ASN A 24 11.78 16.24 9.53
N PHE A 25 11.62 16.68 8.29
CA PHE A 25 11.15 18.05 8.00
C PHE A 25 9.74 18.31 8.56
N MET A 26 8.80 17.38 8.36
CA MET A 26 7.43 17.51 8.89
C MET A 26 7.38 17.52 10.42
N GLN A 27 8.23 16.71 11.07
CA GLN A 27 8.34 16.65 12.52
C GLN A 27 8.85 17.95 13.14
N VAL A 28 9.83 18.61 12.49
CA VAL A 28 10.38 19.89 12.94
C VAL A 28 9.35 21.01 12.81
N LYS A 29 8.60 21.03 11.72
CA LYS A 29 7.67 22.13 11.45
C LYS A 29 6.43 22.07 12.31
N GLU A 30 5.74 20.93 12.40
CA GLU A 30 4.35 20.91 12.92
C GLU A 30 3.99 19.59 13.63
N ASN A 31 4.62 19.30 14.77
CA ASN A 31 4.31 18.10 15.58
C ASN A 31 2.94 18.17 16.31
N ASN A 32 2.33 19.35 16.39
CA ASN A 32 1.05 19.58 17.07
C ASN A 32 -0.19 19.34 16.20
N TRP A 33 -0.01 18.92 14.95
CA TRP A 33 -1.13 18.67 14.04
C TRP A 33 -2.04 17.54 14.50
N PRO A 34 -3.37 17.64 14.21
CA PRO A 34 -4.29 16.53 14.40
C PRO A 34 -3.77 15.25 13.71
N PRO A 35 -3.99 14.06 14.32
CA PRO A 35 -3.56 12.78 13.72
C PRO A 35 -4.04 12.59 12.28
N ILE A 36 -5.26 13.03 11.96
CA ILE A 36 -5.80 12.91 10.60
C ILE A 36 -5.04 13.76 9.58
N THR A 37 -4.63 14.98 9.94
CA THR A 37 -3.81 15.85 9.08
C THR A 37 -2.45 15.22 8.82
N ARG A 38 -1.78 14.71 9.87
CA ARG A 38 -0.52 13.97 9.73
C ARG A 38 -0.67 12.73 8.86
N LEU A 39 -1.79 12.00 9.00
CA LEU A 39 -2.09 10.84 8.17
C LEU A 39 -2.28 11.22 6.70
N MET A 40 -2.94 12.34 6.41
CA MET A 40 -3.07 12.85 5.04
C MET A 40 -1.70 13.18 4.44
N LEU A 41 -0.85 13.88 5.19
CA LEU A 41 0.50 14.25 4.75
C LEU A 41 1.41 13.05 4.53
N TYR A 42 1.33 12.04 5.41
CA TYR A 42 1.99 10.77 5.20
C TYR A 42 1.56 10.13 3.88
N ARG A 43 0.24 10.07 3.60
CA ARG A 43 -0.28 9.45 2.38
C ARG A 43 0.16 10.19 1.11
N SER A 44 0.18 11.53 1.13
CA SER A 44 0.43 12.34 -0.05
C SER A 44 1.92 12.58 -0.34
N ASN A 45 2.77 12.65 0.69
CA ASN A 45 4.17 13.06 0.53
C ASN A 45 5.19 11.96 0.82
N ILE A 46 4.83 10.99 1.67
CA ILE A 46 5.72 9.91 2.09
C ILE A 46 5.38 8.65 1.30
N ARG A 47 4.19 8.11 1.53
CA ARG A 47 3.76 6.82 0.98
C ARG A 47 3.73 6.81 -0.55
N SER A 48 3.37 7.94 -1.15
CA SER A 48 3.31 8.13 -2.59
C SER A 48 4.66 7.93 -3.30
N LEU A 49 5.78 8.15 -2.61
CA LEU A 49 7.12 8.06 -3.21
C LEU A 49 7.46 6.65 -3.68
N TRP A 50 6.99 5.63 -2.98
CA TRP A 50 7.20 4.24 -3.37
C TRP A 50 5.94 3.59 -3.94
N GLU A 51 4.72 4.10 -3.67
CA GLU A 51 3.49 3.52 -4.23
C GLU A 51 3.42 3.58 -5.76
N TYR A 52 4.12 4.51 -6.41
CA TYR A 52 4.15 4.62 -7.87
C TYR A 52 4.67 3.34 -8.56
N ALA A 53 5.73 2.74 -8.01
CA ALA A 53 6.32 1.51 -8.56
C ALA A 53 5.76 0.24 -7.89
N ALA A 54 4.79 0.36 -6.98
CA ALA A 54 4.33 -0.74 -6.13
C ALA A 54 3.83 -1.99 -6.88
N PRO A 55 3.07 -1.89 -8.00
CA PRO A 55 2.71 -3.08 -8.76
C PRO A 55 3.94 -3.87 -9.22
N LEU A 56 5.01 -3.18 -9.64
CA LEU A 56 6.25 -3.81 -10.08
C LEU A 56 7.02 -4.43 -8.90
N MET A 57 7.07 -3.70 -7.79
CA MET A 57 7.77 -4.11 -6.58
C MET A 57 7.12 -5.31 -5.88
N SER A 58 5.81 -5.51 -6.04
CA SER A 58 5.07 -6.63 -5.43
C SER A 58 5.67 -8.01 -5.76
N ILE A 59 6.22 -8.17 -6.97
CA ILE A 59 6.80 -9.43 -7.46
C ILE A 59 8.33 -9.41 -7.54
N ALA A 60 8.94 -8.23 -7.40
CA ALA A 60 10.36 -8.05 -7.67
C ALA A 60 11.22 -7.88 -6.41
N LEU A 61 10.65 -7.37 -5.32
CA LEU A 61 11.42 -7.10 -4.10
C LEU A 61 11.67 -8.35 -3.29
N LYS A 62 12.84 -8.37 -2.64
CA LYS A 62 13.19 -9.33 -1.60
C LYS A 62 12.71 -8.85 -0.24
N SER A 63 12.63 -9.76 0.73
CA SER A 63 12.16 -9.46 2.09
C SER A 63 12.90 -8.30 2.75
N TYR A 64 14.24 -8.27 2.68
CA TYR A 64 15.03 -7.19 3.29
C TYR A 64 14.76 -5.81 2.67
N GLU A 65 14.39 -5.74 1.39
CA GLU A 65 14.05 -4.47 0.72
C GLU A 65 12.68 -3.98 1.20
N ILE A 66 11.73 -4.91 1.38
CA ILE A 66 10.42 -4.61 1.99
C ILE A 66 10.60 -4.11 3.43
N ASP A 67 11.49 -4.74 4.20
CA ASP A 67 11.75 -4.37 5.60
C ASP A 67 12.26 -2.93 5.75
N LEU A 68 13.03 -2.42 4.78
CA LEU A 68 13.47 -1.02 4.75
C LEU A 68 12.28 -0.06 4.64
N LEU A 69 11.34 -0.34 3.73
CA LEU A 69 10.13 0.47 3.56
C LEU A 69 9.18 0.33 4.75
N GLU A 70 9.10 -0.88 5.33
CA GLU A 70 8.30 -1.12 6.53
C GLU A 70 8.82 -0.34 7.73
N SER A 71 10.13 -0.29 7.94
CA SER A 71 10.75 0.53 8.99
C SER A 71 10.37 2.01 8.83
N VAL A 72 10.44 2.55 7.61
CA VAL A 72 10.04 3.93 7.31
C VAL A 72 8.54 4.14 7.56
N GLN A 73 7.69 3.19 7.16
CA GLN A 73 6.26 3.23 7.43
C GLN A 73 5.97 3.22 8.94
N GLU A 74 6.63 2.37 9.72
CA GLU A 74 6.46 2.29 11.18
C GLU A 74 6.82 3.60 11.87
N LYS A 75 7.97 4.20 11.52
CA LYS A 75 8.36 5.53 12.01
C LYS A 75 7.33 6.60 11.66
N SER A 76 6.87 6.59 10.41
CA SER A 76 5.89 7.58 9.92
C SER A 76 4.55 7.44 10.64
N LEU A 77 4.08 6.22 10.87
CA LEU A 77 2.84 5.97 11.61
C LEU A 77 2.97 6.31 13.09
N ALA A 78 4.14 6.11 13.70
CA ALA A 78 4.38 6.59 15.06
C ALA A 78 4.20 8.10 15.17
N TRP A 79 4.75 8.86 14.21
CA TRP A 79 4.54 10.30 14.11
C TRP A 79 3.07 10.67 13.88
N VAL A 80 2.35 9.98 12.98
CA VAL A 80 0.90 10.20 12.78
C VAL A 80 0.12 10.05 14.08
N MET A 81 0.49 9.07 14.90
CA MET A 81 -0.13 8.81 16.19
C MET A 81 0.38 9.71 17.32
N GLY A 82 1.35 10.60 17.05
CA GLY A 82 1.99 11.44 18.08
C GLY A 82 2.71 10.62 19.15
N SER A 83 3.31 9.49 18.76
CA SER A 83 3.98 8.54 19.63
C SER A 83 5.47 8.44 19.29
N THR A 84 6.26 7.87 20.21
CA THR A 84 7.69 7.61 19.99
C THR A 84 7.91 6.50 18.96
N GLU A 85 9.09 6.47 18.33
CA GLU A 85 9.47 5.39 17.40
C GLU A 85 9.43 4.01 18.07
N HIS A 86 9.86 3.91 19.33
CA HIS A 86 9.77 2.68 20.11
C HIS A 86 8.32 2.16 20.19
N SER A 87 7.37 3.03 20.52
CA SER A 87 5.95 2.70 20.54
C SER A 87 5.44 2.32 19.15
N GLY A 88 5.93 3.01 18.11
CA GLY A 88 5.66 2.69 16.71
C GLY A 88 6.01 1.25 16.34
N ARG A 89 7.19 0.78 16.73
CA ARG A 89 7.64 -0.59 16.50
C ARG A 89 6.84 -1.59 17.32
N GLN A 90 6.68 -1.33 18.62
CA GLN A 90 5.95 -2.21 19.54
C GLN A 90 4.48 -2.40 19.12
N TYR A 91 3.81 -1.31 18.75
CA TYR A 91 2.38 -1.29 18.41
C TYR A 91 2.12 -1.16 16.91
N ARG A 92 3.09 -1.52 16.06
CA ARG A 92 3.03 -1.31 14.60
C ARG A 92 1.73 -1.77 13.95
N ARG A 93 1.20 -2.93 14.35
CA ARG A 93 -0.04 -3.49 13.79
C ARG A 93 -1.27 -2.72 14.26
N LEU A 94 -1.28 -2.26 15.52
CA LEU A 94 -2.33 -1.40 16.04
C LEU A 94 -2.33 -0.05 15.32
N PHE A 95 -1.17 0.57 15.12
CA PHE A 95 -1.07 1.87 14.43
C PHE A 95 -1.50 1.77 12.97
N ARG A 96 -1.11 0.71 12.27
CA ARG A 96 -1.62 0.35 10.93
C ARG A 96 -3.14 0.22 10.93
N SER A 97 -3.68 -0.56 11.88
CA SER A 97 -5.12 -0.78 12.03
C SER A 97 -5.89 0.52 12.26
N LEU A 98 -5.46 1.35 13.21
CA LEU A 98 -6.09 2.65 13.51
C LEU A 98 -6.02 3.59 12.31
N SER A 99 -4.86 3.72 11.68
CA SER A 99 -4.66 4.62 10.53
C SER A 99 -5.27 4.12 9.22
N GLY A 100 -5.76 2.88 9.18
CA GLY A 100 -6.23 2.25 7.96
C GLY A 100 -5.12 2.11 6.90
N ILE A 101 -3.88 1.89 7.35
CA ILE A 101 -2.70 1.68 6.50
C ILE A 101 -2.30 0.22 6.56
N GLU A 102 -2.26 -0.43 5.40
CA GLU A 102 -1.86 -1.83 5.24
C GLU A 102 -0.35 -1.99 5.48
N SER A 103 0.12 -3.23 5.66
CA SER A 103 1.57 -3.49 5.54
C SER A 103 2.06 -3.10 4.14
N VAL A 104 3.36 -2.83 3.98
CA VAL A 104 3.93 -2.45 2.68
C VAL A 104 3.69 -3.56 1.66
N ILE A 105 3.91 -4.82 2.05
CA ILE A 105 3.68 -5.98 1.19
C ILE A 105 2.20 -6.12 0.80
N ASP A 106 1.28 -6.08 1.78
CA ASP A 106 -0.17 -6.17 1.51
C ASP A 106 -0.66 -5.04 0.61
N ARG A 107 -0.05 -3.86 0.76
CA ARG A 107 -0.37 -2.68 -0.05
C ARG A 107 0.14 -2.84 -1.48
N PHE A 108 1.32 -3.41 -1.67
CA PHE A 108 1.89 -3.68 -2.98
C PHE A 108 1.05 -4.71 -3.73
N GLU A 109 0.64 -5.79 -3.07
CA GLU A 109 -0.31 -6.75 -3.61
C GLU A 109 -1.64 -6.08 -3.98
N THR A 110 -2.19 -5.21 -3.11
CA THR A 110 -3.41 -4.45 -3.42
C THR A 110 -3.27 -3.60 -4.69
N LEU A 111 -2.10 -2.98 -4.87
CA LEU A 111 -1.81 -2.16 -6.04
C LEU A 111 -1.57 -3.01 -7.30
N GLN A 112 -0.99 -4.20 -7.16
CA GLN A 112 -0.90 -5.19 -8.24
C GLN A 112 -2.28 -5.69 -8.68
N ILE A 113 -3.17 -6.03 -7.74
CA ILE A 113 -4.55 -6.41 -8.04
C ILE A 113 -5.25 -5.29 -8.81
N LYS A 114 -5.10 -4.03 -8.35
CA LYS A 114 -5.64 -2.86 -9.06
C LYS A 114 -5.03 -2.69 -10.44
N PHE A 115 -3.75 -2.97 -10.61
CA PHE A 115 -3.10 -2.96 -11.92
C PHE A 115 -3.77 -3.96 -12.87
N GLY A 116 -3.99 -5.22 -12.44
CA GLY A 116 -4.75 -6.19 -13.24
C GLY A 116 -6.17 -5.73 -13.61
N ILE A 117 -6.86 -5.07 -12.68
CA ILE A 117 -8.17 -4.44 -12.95
C ILE A 117 -8.06 -3.33 -14.01
N HIS A 118 -7.01 -2.51 -13.97
CA HIS A 118 -6.80 -1.45 -14.95
C HIS A 118 -6.45 -2.01 -16.33
N VAL A 119 -5.59 -3.02 -16.41
CA VAL A 119 -5.22 -3.69 -17.66
C VAL A 119 -6.46 -4.29 -18.32
N SER A 120 -7.26 -5.04 -17.59
CA SER A 120 -8.49 -5.67 -18.12
C SER A 120 -9.61 -4.70 -18.50
N LYS A 121 -9.61 -3.48 -17.93
CA LYS A 121 -10.51 -2.39 -18.35
C LYS A 121 -9.95 -1.52 -19.47
N SER A 122 -8.69 -1.70 -19.82
CA SER A 122 -8.05 -0.89 -20.86
C SER A 122 -8.59 -1.24 -22.24
N SER A 123 -8.49 -0.29 -23.18
CA SER A 123 -8.89 -0.51 -24.56
C SER A 123 -8.12 -1.69 -25.18
N ALA A 124 -8.77 -2.45 -26.07
CA ALA A 124 -8.09 -3.50 -26.83
C ALA A 124 -6.89 -2.98 -27.63
N LYS A 125 -6.90 -1.70 -28.02
CA LYS A 125 -5.80 -1.01 -28.71
C LYS A 125 -4.68 -0.51 -27.79
N ASN A 126 -4.75 -0.79 -26.49
CA ASN A 126 -3.71 -0.39 -25.56
C ASN A 126 -2.41 -1.16 -25.91
N PRO A 127 -1.27 -0.48 -26.16
CA PRO A 127 0.00 -1.14 -26.48
C PRO A 127 0.44 -2.17 -25.45
N LEU A 128 0.04 -2.01 -24.18
CA LEU A 128 0.31 -2.99 -23.13
C LEU A 128 -0.38 -4.33 -23.40
N ASN A 129 -1.61 -4.33 -23.92
CA ASN A 129 -2.33 -5.57 -24.24
C ASN A 129 -1.68 -6.31 -25.42
N GLU A 130 -1.18 -5.55 -26.40
CA GLU A 130 -0.40 -6.12 -27.50
C GLU A 130 0.90 -6.74 -26.98
N LEU A 131 1.63 -6.03 -26.14
CA LEU A 131 2.87 -6.53 -25.52
C LEU A 131 2.62 -7.78 -24.67
N ILE A 132 1.55 -7.81 -23.87
CA ILE A 132 1.14 -8.98 -23.10
C ILE A 132 0.88 -10.16 -24.05
N SER A 133 0.09 -9.94 -25.11
CA SER A 133 -0.25 -10.99 -26.08
C SER A 133 1.01 -11.56 -26.76
N GLN A 134 1.94 -10.70 -27.16
CA GLN A 134 3.21 -11.13 -27.78
C GLN A 134 4.06 -11.99 -26.82
N ILE A 135 4.15 -11.58 -25.55
CA ILE A 135 4.91 -12.33 -24.53
C ILE A 135 4.22 -13.64 -24.16
N GLU A 136 2.89 -13.67 -24.10
CA GLU A 136 2.09 -14.88 -23.84
C GLU A 136 2.21 -15.90 -24.98
N MET A 137 2.18 -15.44 -26.24
CA MET A 137 2.36 -16.29 -27.42
C MET A 137 3.77 -16.86 -27.53
N ASN A 138 4.80 -16.13 -27.08
CA ASN A 138 6.17 -16.62 -27.10
C ASN A 138 6.96 -16.17 -25.86
N LYS A 139 6.86 -16.97 -24.80
CA LYS A 139 7.53 -16.73 -23.51
C LYS A 139 9.06 -16.67 -23.62
N THR A 140 9.67 -17.11 -24.73
CA THR A 140 11.12 -17.03 -24.94
C THR A 140 11.58 -15.62 -25.35
N LEU A 141 10.68 -14.77 -25.88
CA LEU A 141 10.97 -13.38 -26.25
C LEU A 141 11.34 -12.50 -25.05
N ALA A 142 10.84 -12.86 -23.86
CA ALA A 142 11.02 -12.06 -22.66
C ALA A 142 12.06 -12.68 -21.71
N ASN A 143 12.97 -11.84 -21.24
CA ASN A 143 13.91 -12.16 -20.15
C ASN A 143 13.11 -12.64 -18.91
N SER A 144 13.67 -13.54 -18.10
CA SER A 144 13.10 -13.95 -16.79
C SER A 144 12.86 -12.76 -15.84
N LYS A 145 13.57 -11.64 -16.04
CA LYS A 145 13.32 -10.38 -15.33
C LYS A 145 12.08 -9.62 -15.80
N SER A 146 11.42 -10.04 -16.90
CA SER A 146 10.21 -9.38 -17.40
C SER A 146 9.04 -9.60 -16.46
N LEU A 147 8.47 -8.51 -15.98
CA LEU A 147 7.34 -8.53 -15.05
C LEU A 147 6.05 -9.03 -15.72
N ILE A 148 5.90 -8.78 -17.03
CA ILE A 148 4.78 -9.33 -17.82
C ILE A 148 4.92 -10.85 -17.98
N LYS A 149 6.15 -11.34 -18.19
CA LYS A 149 6.42 -12.78 -18.23
C LYS A 149 6.13 -13.45 -16.88
N ASN A 150 6.30 -12.70 -15.79
CA ASN A 150 6.00 -13.11 -14.42
C ASN A 150 4.57 -12.71 -13.98
N ASP A 151 3.65 -12.54 -14.94
CA ASP A 151 2.22 -12.42 -14.69
C ASP A 151 1.80 -11.29 -13.73
N ILE A 152 2.51 -10.15 -13.78
CA ILE A 152 2.20 -8.98 -12.93
C ILE A 152 0.73 -8.52 -13.02
N GLN A 153 0.09 -8.70 -14.18
CA GLN A 153 -1.31 -8.38 -14.44
C GLN A 153 -2.32 -9.43 -13.91
N ASN A 154 -1.86 -10.63 -13.54
CA ASN A 154 -2.68 -11.79 -13.23
C ASN A 154 -2.47 -12.30 -11.80
N HIS A 155 -2.53 -11.40 -10.80
CA HIS A 155 -2.51 -11.81 -9.40
C HIS A 155 -3.70 -12.75 -9.07
N ASP A 156 -3.51 -13.77 -8.23
CA ASP A 156 -4.55 -14.77 -7.89
C ASP A 156 -5.86 -14.12 -7.45
N GLU A 157 -5.80 -13.19 -6.52
CA GLU A 157 -6.98 -12.43 -6.06
C GLU A 157 -7.70 -11.67 -7.19
N PHE A 158 -6.98 -11.21 -8.21
CA PHE A 158 -7.59 -10.58 -9.37
C PHE A 158 -8.38 -11.61 -10.20
N THR A 159 -7.88 -12.84 -10.34
CA THR A 159 -8.57 -13.91 -11.09
C THR A 159 -9.95 -14.22 -10.50
N ILE A 160 -10.08 -14.19 -9.17
CA ILE A 160 -11.34 -14.41 -8.44
C ILE A 160 -12.38 -13.36 -8.79
N ILE A 161 -11.98 -12.09 -8.91
CA ILE A 161 -12.90 -10.97 -9.15
C ILE A 161 -13.10 -10.63 -10.63
N LYS A 162 -12.30 -11.23 -11.53
CA LYS A 162 -12.29 -10.93 -12.97
C LYS A 162 -13.67 -11.06 -13.63
N SER A 163 -14.47 -12.04 -13.23
CA SER A 163 -15.84 -12.26 -13.73
C SER A 163 -16.78 -11.08 -13.46
N ASN A 164 -16.54 -10.33 -12.38
CA ASN A 164 -17.38 -9.22 -11.93
C ASN A 164 -16.78 -7.85 -12.26
N ILE A 165 -15.81 -7.77 -13.17
CA ILE A 165 -15.02 -6.57 -13.39
C ILE A 165 -15.80 -5.34 -13.86
N LYS A 166 -16.93 -5.57 -14.55
CA LYS A 166 -17.83 -4.51 -15.02
C LYS A 166 -18.63 -3.88 -13.87
N ASN A 167 -18.79 -4.59 -12.75
CA ASN A 167 -19.50 -4.08 -11.59
C ASN A 167 -18.55 -3.31 -10.65
N ASN A 168 -18.50 -1.99 -10.82
CA ASN A 168 -17.67 -1.10 -10.00
C ASN A 168 -18.02 -1.16 -8.51
N GLY A 169 -19.30 -1.37 -8.17
CA GLY A 169 -19.75 -1.52 -6.79
C GLY A 169 -19.17 -2.77 -6.13
N PHE A 170 -19.19 -3.90 -6.86
CA PHE A 170 -18.58 -5.15 -6.43
C PHE A 170 -17.08 -5.00 -6.17
N ILE A 171 -16.32 -4.46 -7.13
CA ILE A 171 -14.86 -4.28 -7.00
C ILE A 171 -14.53 -3.43 -5.77
N ARG A 172 -15.23 -2.30 -5.61
CA ARG A 172 -14.98 -1.38 -4.48
C ARG A 172 -15.24 -2.07 -3.15
N ASN A 173 -16.34 -2.83 -3.05
CA ASN A 173 -16.68 -3.58 -1.84
C ASN A 173 -15.65 -4.69 -1.57
N HIS A 174 -15.21 -5.42 -2.60
CA HIS A 174 -14.22 -6.49 -2.48
C HIS A 174 -12.89 -5.96 -1.95
N LEU A 175 -12.34 -4.91 -2.58
CA LEU A 175 -11.07 -4.30 -2.15
C LEU A 175 -11.18 -3.69 -0.74
N TYR A 176 -12.34 -3.11 -0.40
CA TYR A 176 -12.58 -2.62 0.96
C TYR A 176 -12.61 -3.75 1.99
N LYS A 177 -13.32 -4.85 1.70
CA LYS A 177 -13.38 -6.03 2.58
C LYS A 177 -11.99 -6.65 2.76
N ARG A 178 -11.22 -6.82 1.68
CA ARG A 178 -9.82 -7.28 1.74
C ARG A 178 -9.01 -6.41 2.70
N LYS A 179 -9.04 -5.09 2.47
CA LYS A 179 -8.31 -4.12 3.30
C LYS A 179 -8.71 -4.20 4.77
N VAL A 180 -10.00 -4.21 5.09
CA VAL A 180 -10.48 -4.32 6.48
C VAL A 180 -10.09 -5.67 7.09
N GLY A 181 -10.15 -6.75 6.32
CA GLY A 181 -9.67 -8.07 6.73
C GLY A 181 -8.22 -8.00 7.23
N LEU A 182 -7.32 -7.49 6.39
CA LEU A 182 -5.89 -7.32 6.71
C LEU A 182 -5.65 -6.44 7.93
N LEU A 183 -6.37 -5.33 8.05
CA LEU A 183 -6.24 -4.40 9.18
C LEU A 183 -6.77 -4.97 10.50
N THR A 184 -7.49 -6.10 10.48
CA THR A 184 -8.14 -6.69 11.66
C THR A 184 -7.53 -8.03 12.07
N ILE A 185 -6.48 -8.49 11.40
CA ILE A 185 -5.77 -9.72 11.77
C ILE A 185 -5.19 -9.56 13.18
N THR A 186 -5.38 -10.58 14.02
CA THR A 186 -4.74 -10.79 15.33
C THR A 186 -3.78 -11.99 15.23
N ARG A 187 -2.62 -11.93 15.88
CA ARG A 187 -1.58 -12.98 15.92
C ARG A 187 -1.27 -13.43 17.35
N SER A 188 -1.71 -12.68 18.36
CA SER A 188 -1.58 -13.05 19.77
C SER A 188 -2.79 -12.55 20.56
N ASP A 189 -3.04 -13.16 21.70
CA ASP A 189 -4.11 -12.72 22.62
C ASP A 189 -3.85 -11.32 23.20
N THR A 190 -2.61 -10.86 23.16
CA THR A 190 -2.20 -9.53 23.60
C THR A 190 -2.46 -8.44 22.57
N ASP A 191 -2.88 -8.79 21.35
CA ASP A 191 -3.15 -7.82 20.30
C ASP A 191 -4.35 -6.92 20.65
N ARG A 192 -4.07 -5.64 20.80
CA ARG A 192 -5.10 -4.63 21.09
C ARG A 192 -6.06 -4.37 19.92
N ILE A 193 -5.73 -4.85 18.72
CA ILE A 193 -6.58 -4.76 17.52
C ILE A 193 -7.93 -5.45 17.75
N LYS A 194 -7.98 -6.50 18.58
CA LYS A 194 -9.22 -7.24 18.89
C LYS A 194 -10.28 -6.38 19.57
N TYR A 195 -9.89 -5.26 20.16
CA TYR A 195 -10.79 -4.32 20.83
C TYR A 195 -11.31 -3.23 19.88
N LEU A 196 -10.84 -3.16 18.63
CA LEU A 196 -11.33 -2.20 17.65
C LEU A 196 -12.62 -2.72 17.00
N ASN A 197 -13.66 -1.89 17.02
CA ASN A 197 -14.90 -2.21 16.32
C ASN A 197 -14.68 -2.10 14.80
N LYS A 198 -14.86 -3.20 14.07
CA LYS A 198 -14.65 -3.22 12.61
C LYS A 198 -15.61 -2.27 11.89
N ASN A 199 -16.78 -2.01 12.47
CA ASN A 199 -17.82 -1.16 11.91
C ASN A 199 -17.60 0.34 12.22
N SER A 200 -16.72 0.68 13.16
CA SER A 200 -16.34 2.07 13.47
C SER A 200 -15.24 2.61 12.55
N ARG A 201 -15.10 2.05 11.34
CA ARG A 201 -14.10 2.46 10.36
C ARG A 201 -14.70 3.38 9.32
N HIS A 202 -13.99 4.45 9.00
CA HIS A 202 -14.39 5.36 7.95
C HIS A 202 -14.45 4.64 6.58
N ARG A 203 -15.58 4.79 5.87
CA ARG A 203 -15.93 4.00 4.65
C ARG A 203 -14.91 4.09 3.51
N ARG A 204 -14.16 5.19 3.41
CA ARG A 204 -13.19 5.39 2.31
C ARG A 204 -11.75 5.07 2.70
N SER A 205 -11.35 5.46 3.91
CA SER A 205 -9.96 5.33 4.37
C SER A 205 -9.71 4.00 5.09
N ALA A 206 -10.75 3.37 5.62
CA ALA A 206 -10.69 2.26 6.59
C ALA A 206 -9.95 2.62 7.90
N ALA A 207 -9.64 3.89 8.10
CA ALA A 207 -9.11 4.41 9.36
C ALA A 207 -10.21 4.36 10.42
N ASP A 208 -9.83 4.11 11.66
CA ASP A 208 -10.75 4.16 12.79
C ASP A 208 -11.27 5.58 13.01
N VAL A 209 -12.56 5.71 13.30
CA VAL A 209 -13.21 7.02 13.51
C VAL A 209 -12.60 7.81 14.67
N SER A 210 -11.95 7.15 15.64
CA SER A 210 -11.27 7.84 16.75
C SER A 210 -10.17 8.80 16.28
N LEU A 211 -9.57 8.56 15.11
CA LEU A 211 -8.59 9.49 14.53
C LEU A 211 -9.19 10.83 14.09
N TYR A 212 -10.51 10.89 13.90
CA TYR A 212 -11.25 12.07 13.46
C TYR A 212 -11.83 12.89 14.64
N ILE A 213 -11.90 12.31 15.85
CA ILE A 213 -12.54 12.94 17.02
C ILE A 213 -11.79 14.21 17.48
N LYS A 214 -10.48 14.30 17.23
CA LYS A 214 -9.69 15.50 17.57
C LYS A 214 -9.87 16.67 16.59
N ASP A 215 -10.61 16.47 15.51
CA ASP A 215 -10.85 17.48 14.49
C ASP A 215 -12.36 17.83 14.48
N LYS A 216 -12.70 18.96 15.11
CA LYS A 216 -14.10 19.41 15.28
C LYS A 216 -14.81 19.62 13.94
N ASP A 217 -14.07 19.86 12.86
CA ASP A 217 -14.65 20.12 11.54
C ASP A 217 -14.82 18.84 10.71
N LEU A 218 -13.91 17.85 10.85
CA LEU A 218 -14.04 16.55 10.17
C LEU A 218 -14.98 15.56 10.85
N SER A 219 -15.29 15.75 12.14
CA SER A 219 -16.25 14.91 12.88
C SER A 219 -17.72 15.07 12.43
N LYS A 220 -18.00 16.04 11.55
CA LYS A 220 -19.34 16.37 11.03
C LYS A 220 -19.62 15.85 9.60
N LEU A 221 -18.66 15.15 8.98
CA LEU A 221 -18.75 14.55 7.63
C LEU A 221 -18.97 13.02 7.68
#